data_AF-A0A4W5QRM4-F1
#
_entry.id   AF-A0A4W5QRM4-F1
#
_cell.length_a   1.000
_cell.length_b   1.000
_cell.length_c   1.000
_cell.angle_alpha   90.00
_cell.angle_beta   90.00
_cell.angle_gamma   90.00
#
_symmetry.space_group_name_H-M   'P 1'
#
loop_
_entity.id
_entity.type
_entity.pdbx_description
1 polymer ?
#
loop_
_entity_poly.entity_id
_entity_poly.type
_entity_poly.pdbx_seq_one_letter_code
_entity_poly.pdbx_strand_id
1 'polypeptide(L)'
;WKKELWDNFSIGVPWFDREANDAVLFGFLTAWLLGEVAQCEEPPHILAHFHEWLAGLGLALCRQRQLPVATIFTTHATLLGRYLCAGSVDFYNNLADFNVDKEAGDRQIYHRYCLERTAARCAHVFTTVSQITAVEAEHLLKRKPDIITPNGLNVKKFSAMHEFQNLHAQSKNRIQEFIRGHFYGHLDFNLDKCLFLFIAGRYEFSNKGADIFLEALARLNYLLRVNHSDVTVVAFFIMPARTNNFNVETLKGQAVRKQLWDTAQTVKERFGKKLYESLLVGQLPDVSKMLDKDDFTMMKRAIFATQRQCQPPICTHNMLEDSNDPILTCIRRIGLFNSSADRVKVIFHPEFLSSTSPLLPMDYEEFVRGCHLGVFPSYYEPWGYTPGDWSKDQFVKNISECVCLSSRPSHGVLSVSYPLNPTNLSFQAQGFRYPRPASVPPSPSLSRHSSPRHSEAEEDDDRYDEDAEAEKDRLNIRQPLTLPSKKGPALPYTLPGANGEKNGAASVKI
;
A
#
# COMPACT_ATOMS: atom_id res chain seq x y z
N TRP A 1 -32.02 21.14 -7.36
CA TRP A 1 -30.54 21.18 -7.37
C TRP A 1 -29.93 20.96 -8.75
N LYS A 2 -30.16 19.85 -9.47
CA LYS A 2 -29.63 19.69 -10.85
C LYS A 2 -30.02 20.82 -11.81
N LYS A 3 -31.28 21.27 -11.76
CA LYS A 3 -31.75 22.43 -12.52
C LYS A 3 -30.94 23.69 -12.19
N GLU A 4 -30.80 23.99 -10.89
CA GLU A 4 -30.01 25.13 -10.41
C GLU A 4 -28.52 25.04 -10.77
N LEU A 5 -27.95 23.84 -10.80
CA LEU A 5 -26.58 23.59 -11.26
C LEU A 5 -26.43 23.98 -12.74
N TRP A 6 -27.39 23.59 -13.58
CA TRP A 6 -27.41 23.96 -15.00
C TRP A 6 -27.59 25.47 -15.18
N ASP A 7 -28.55 26.06 -14.48
CA ASP A 7 -28.88 27.49 -14.62
C ASP A 7 -27.71 28.39 -14.18
N ASN A 8 -26.95 27.99 -13.15
CA ASN A 8 -25.83 28.79 -12.63
C ASN A 8 -24.47 28.51 -13.31
N PHE A 9 -24.20 27.25 -13.67
CA PHE A 9 -22.86 26.83 -14.11
C PHE A 9 -22.85 26.16 -15.49
N SER A 10 -24.02 25.93 -16.10
CA SER A 10 -24.17 25.20 -17.37
C SER A 10 -23.58 23.78 -17.33
N ILE A 11 -23.66 23.12 -16.17
CA ILE A 11 -23.18 21.75 -15.97
C ILE A 11 -24.37 20.79 -15.90
N GLY A 12 -24.50 19.91 -16.90
CA GLY A 12 -25.47 18.81 -16.89
C GLY A 12 -24.89 17.58 -16.22
N VAL A 13 -25.69 16.90 -15.37
CA VAL A 13 -25.28 15.64 -14.71
C VAL A 13 -26.19 14.50 -15.15
N PRO A 14 -25.68 13.48 -15.86
CA PRO A 14 -26.45 12.32 -16.30
C PRO A 14 -27.16 11.62 -15.15
N TRP A 15 -28.30 10.98 -15.42
CA TRP A 15 -29.09 10.28 -14.38
C TRP A 15 -28.39 9.03 -13.87
N PHE A 16 -27.71 8.29 -14.74
CA PHE A 16 -27.06 7.01 -14.43
C PHE A 16 -25.72 7.16 -13.67
N ASP A 17 -25.14 8.37 -13.61
CA ASP A 17 -23.85 8.59 -12.94
C ASP A 17 -24.06 8.84 -11.44
N ARG A 18 -24.13 7.76 -10.66
CA ARG A 18 -24.35 7.83 -9.20
C ARG A 18 -23.32 8.71 -8.49
N GLU A 19 -22.04 8.61 -8.85
CA GLU A 19 -20.96 9.38 -8.19
C GLU A 19 -21.14 10.89 -8.41
N ALA A 20 -21.48 11.29 -9.64
CA ALA A 20 -21.75 12.70 -9.93
C ALA A 20 -23.05 13.17 -9.27
N ASN A 21 -24.08 12.32 -9.16
CA ASN A 21 -25.29 12.63 -8.40
C ASN A 21 -25.00 12.87 -6.91
N ASP A 22 -24.20 12.00 -6.30
CA ASP A 22 -23.82 12.10 -4.88
C ASP A 22 -22.97 13.35 -4.64
N ALA A 23 -22.04 13.68 -5.55
CA ALA A 23 -21.26 14.91 -5.52
C ALA A 23 -22.17 16.16 -5.58
N VAL A 24 -23.24 16.12 -6.38
CA VAL A 24 -24.23 17.20 -6.43
C VAL A 24 -24.95 17.32 -5.09
N LEU A 25 -25.52 16.23 -4.57
CA LEU A 25 -26.21 16.23 -3.27
C LEU A 25 -25.30 16.77 -2.16
N PHE A 26 -24.08 16.24 -2.05
CA PHE A 26 -23.09 16.64 -1.06
C PHE A 26 -22.72 18.13 -1.18
N GLY A 27 -22.49 18.62 -2.40
CA GLY A 27 -22.15 20.03 -2.64
C GLY A 27 -23.26 20.99 -2.20
N PHE A 28 -24.51 20.68 -2.55
CA PHE A 28 -25.67 21.50 -2.17
C PHE A 28 -25.91 21.51 -0.66
N LEU A 29 -25.84 20.35 -0.01
CA LEU A 29 -26.00 20.22 1.45
C LEU A 29 -24.88 20.95 2.18
N THR A 30 -23.63 20.82 1.71
CA THR A 30 -22.48 21.51 2.32
C THR A 30 -22.60 23.03 2.20
N ALA A 31 -23.00 23.53 1.02
CA ALA A 31 -23.20 24.95 0.80
C ALA A 31 -24.37 25.50 1.63
N TRP A 32 -25.43 24.71 1.82
CA TRP A 32 -26.53 25.07 2.71
C TRP A 32 -26.06 25.17 4.16
N LEU A 33 -25.40 24.13 4.68
CA LEU A 33 -24.85 24.13 6.04
C LEU A 33 -23.93 25.33 6.30
N LEU A 34 -23.00 25.60 5.38
CA LEU A 34 -22.10 26.75 5.49
C LEU A 34 -22.84 28.09 5.44
N GLY A 35 -23.95 28.15 4.70
CA GLY A 35 -24.83 29.31 4.66
C GLY A 35 -25.53 29.57 5.99
N GLU A 36 -26.04 28.52 6.65
CA GLU A 36 -26.67 28.64 7.97
C GLU A 36 -25.65 29.03 9.05
N VAL A 37 -24.46 28.41 9.05
CA VAL A 37 -23.39 28.74 10.00
C VAL A 37 -22.91 30.18 9.84
N ALA A 38 -22.92 30.70 8.61
CA ALA A 38 -22.58 32.09 8.32
C ALA A 38 -23.62 33.11 8.83
N GLN A 39 -24.83 32.69 9.17
CA GLN A 39 -25.92 33.57 9.64
C GLN A 39 -26.04 33.64 11.17
N CYS A 40 -25.12 33.01 11.92
CA CYS A 40 -25.07 33.15 13.38
C CYS A 40 -24.82 34.61 13.82
N GLU A 41 -25.36 34.99 14.98
CA GLU A 41 -25.32 36.38 15.51
C GLU A 41 -23.90 36.96 15.63
N GLU A 42 -22.91 36.11 15.89
CA GLU A 42 -21.48 36.43 15.82
C GLU A 42 -20.82 35.56 14.73
N PRO A 43 -20.78 36.00 13.46
CA PRO A 43 -20.28 35.16 12.38
C PRO A 43 -18.76 34.98 12.52
N PRO A 44 -18.25 33.76 12.74
CA PRO A 44 -16.81 33.53 12.79
C PRO A 44 -16.18 33.73 11.41
N HIS A 45 -14.86 33.87 11.36
CA HIS A 45 -14.13 33.77 10.09
C HIS A 45 -14.12 32.31 9.63
N ILE A 46 -15.01 31.96 8.71
CA ILE A 46 -15.17 30.59 8.21
C ILE A 46 -14.21 30.34 7.06
N LEU A 47 -13.42 29.27 7.17
CA LEU A 47 -12.60 28.71 6.10
C LEU A 47 -13.10 27.30 5.77
N ALA A 48 -13.50 27.09 4.53
CA ALA A 48 -13.95 25.80 4.02
C ALA A 48 -12.94 25.25 3.00
N HIS A 49 -12.36 24.10 3.31
CA HIS A 49 -11.34 23.44 2.50
C HIS A 49 -11.92 22.18 1.85
N PHE A 50 -11.98 22.18 0.52
CA PHE A 50 -12.54 21.11 -0.30
C PHE A 50 -11.42 20.34 -1.00
N HIS A 51 -11.50 19.01 -0.92
CA HIS A 51 -10.58 18.11 -1.60
C HIS A 51 -11.30 17.36 -2.72
N GLU A 52 -10.70 17.34 -3.91
CA GLU A 52 -11.21 16.67 -5.10
C GLU A 52 -12.53 17.20 -5.67
N TRP A 53 -12.74 16.93 -6.96
CA TRP A 53 -13.93 17.37 -7.70
C TRP A 53 -15.25 16.89 -7.08
N LEU A 54 -15.24 15.73 -6.41
CA LEU A 54 -16.39 15.16 -5.69
C LEU A 54 -16.95 16.11 -4.62
N ALA A 55 -16.09 16.85 -3.92
CA ALA A 55 -16.49 17.86 -2.94
C ALA A 55 -16.58 19.27 -3.52
N GLY A 56 -15.98 19.49 -4.71
CA GLY A 56 -15.75 20.81 -5.29
C GLY A 56 -17.01 21.63 -5.60
N LEU A 57 -18.18 21.00 -5.77
CA LEU A 57 -19.41 21.75 -6.08
C LEU A 57 -19.84 22.66 -4.91
N GLY A 58 -19.66 22.22 -3.66
CA GLY A 58 -20.03 23.04 -2.50
C GLY A 58 -19.30 24.38 -2.50
N LEU A 59 -18.01 24.36 -2.86
CA LEU A 59 -17.19 25.55 -3.03
C LEU A 59 -17.72 26.49 -4.10
N ALA A 60 -18.08 25.96 -5.28
CA ALA A 60 -18.62 26.77 -6.37
C ALA A 60 -19.94 27.43 -5.97
N LEU A 61 -20.81 26.70 -5.27
CA LEU A 61 -22.08 27.23 -4.74
C LEU A 61 -21.86 28.31 -3.68
N CYS A 62 -20.90 28.14 -2.75
CA CYS A 62 -20.57 29.17 -1.77
C CYS A 62 -20.17 30.50 -2.45
N ARG A 63 -19.41 30.41 -3.54
CA ARG A 63 -18.98 31.58 -4.33
C ARG A 63 -20.12 32.21 -5.11
N GLN A 64 -20.94 31.40 -5.77
CA GLN A 64 -22.09 31.87 -6.55
C GLN A 64 -23.13 32.55 -5.65
N ARG A 65 -23.37 32.01 -4.46
CA ARG A 65 -24.31 32.56 -3.47
C ARG A 65 -23.71 33.68 -2.60
N GLN A 66 -22.45 34.07 -2.86
CA GLN A 66 -21.74 35.12 -2.11
C GLN A 66 -21.75 34.90 -0.59
N LEU A 67 -21.60 33.65 -0.14
CA LEU A 67 -21.53 33.36 1.29
C LEU A 67 -20.23 33.92 1.88
N PRO A 68 -20.24 34.43 3.13
CA PRO A 68 -19.06 34.99 3.79
C PRO A 68 -18.10 33.87 4.29
N VAL A 69 -17.62 33.05 3.36
CA VAL A 69 -16.77 31.88 3.61
C VAL A 69 -15.55 31.92 2.69
N ALA A 70 -14.35 31.87 3.27
CA ALA A 70 -13.12 31.69 2.52
C ALA A 70 -13.02 30.23 2.04
N THR A 71 -12.62 30.01 0.79
CA THR A 71 -12.65 28.68 0.17
C THR A 71 -11.30 28.26 -0.40
N ILE A 72 -10.88 27.05 -0.05
CA ILE A 72 -9.67 26.41 -0.58
C ILE A 72 -10.07 25.16 -1.36
N PHE A 73 -9.49 24.98 -2.55
CA PHE A 73 -9.60 23.76 -3.32
C PHE A 73 -8.25 23.08 -3.44
N THR A 74 -8.18 21.79 -3.09
CA THR A 74 -7.01 20.94 -3.37
C THR A 74 -7.39 19.83 -4.30
N THR A 75 -6.72 19.75 -5.45
CA THR A 75 -6.73 18.55 -6.30
C THR A 75 -5.47 17.72 -6.05
N HIS A 76 -5.66 16.45 -5.76
CA HIS A 76 -4.61 15.45 -5.59
C HIS A 76 -4.21 14.83 -6.92
N ALA A 77 -5.06 14.90 -7.95
CA ALA A 77 -4.79 14.47 -9.32
C ALA A 77 -5.83 15.11 -10.24
N THR A 78 -5.48 15.47 -11.49
CA THR A 78 -6.55 15.90 -12.40
C THR A 78 -7.28 14.69 -12.99
N LEU A 79 -8.57 14.86 -13.27
CA LEU A 79 -9.37 13.81 -13.86
C LEU A 79 -8.81 13.42 -15.24
N LEU A 80 -8.61 14.41 -16.12
CA LEU A 80 -8.14 14.19 -17.49
C LEU A 80 -6.75 13.54 -17.53
N GLY A 81 -5.81 13.95 -16.66
CA GLY A 81 -4.47 13.36 -16.66
C GLY A 81 -4.46 11.87 -16.38
N ARG A 82 -5.31 11.39 -15.47
CA ARG A 82 -5.47 9.95 -15.20
C ARG A 82 -5.91 9.16 -16.43
N TYR A 83 -6.90 9.70 -17.18
CA TYR A 83 -7.42 9.04 -18.37
C TYR A 83 -6.49 9.13 -19.58
N LEU A 84 -5.79 10.25 -19.74
CA LEU A 84 -4.82 10.44 -20.82
C LEU A 84 -3.61 9.51 -20.64
N CYS A 85 -3.05 9.42 -19.43
CA CYS A 85 -1.91 8.53 -19.19
C CYS A 85 -2.25 7.04 -19.38
N ALA A 86 -3.49 6.64 -19.11
CA ALA A 86 -3.95 5.28 -19.40
C ALA A 86 -4.08 5.00 -20.91
N GLY A 87 -4.25 6.03 -21.74
CA GLY A 87 -4.47 5.92 -23.19
C GLY A 87 -3.22 5.75 -24.05
N SER A 88 -2.06 5.47 -23.45
CA SER A 88 -0.76 5.35 -24.16
C SER A 88 -0.37 6.58 -25.00
N VAL A 89 -0.82 7.76 -24.60
CA VAL A 89 -0.39 9.02 -25.21
C VAL A 89 0.84 9.58 -24.51
N ASP A 90 1.71 10.23 -25.29
CA ASP A 90 2.77 11.06 -24.73
C ASP A 90 2.14 12.30 -24.09
N PHE A 91 2.02 12.26 -22.77
CA PHE A 91 1.15 13.15 -22.00
C PHE A 91 1.90 14.43 -21.63
N TYR A 92 3.04 14.30 -20.94
CA TYR A 92 3.77 15.44 -20.41
C TYR A 92 4.39 16.32 -21.49
N ASN A 93 4.73 15.75 -22.66
CA ASN A 93 5.30 16.54 -23.76
C ASN A 93 4.25 17.31 -24.56
N ASN A 94 2.98 16.88 -24.55
CA ASN A 94 1.90 17.46 -25.36
C ASN A 94 0.80 18.14 -24.51
N LEU A 95 1.09 18.48 -23.24
CA LEU A 95 0.10 19.07 -22.32
C LEU A 95 -0.61 20.32 -22.88
N ALA A 96 0.10 21.13 -23.67
CA ALA A 96 -0.43 22.36 -24.26
C ALA A 96 -1.38 22.10 -25.43
N ASP A 97 -1.24 20.96 -26.12
CA ASP A 97 -1.91 20.69 -27.38
C ASP A 97 -3.25 19.94 -27.20
N PHE A 98 -3.54 19.45 -25.99
CA PHE A 98 -4.79 18.74 -25.71
C PHE A 98 -6.00 19.67 -25.73
N ASN A 99 -6.99 19.31 -26.55
CA ASN A 99 -8.33 19.87 -26.46
C ASN A 99 -9.10 19.20 -25.31
N VAL A 100 -9.04 19.82 -24.14
CA VAL A 100 -9.62 19.30 -22.89
C VAL A 100 -11.11 18.96 -22.98
N ASP A 101 -11.89 19.75 -23.72
CA ASP A 101 -13.34 19.56 -23.84
C ASP A 101 -13.65 18.34 -24.72
N LYS A 102 -12.91 18.19 -25.83
CA LYS A 102 -12.98 17.01 -26.70
C LYS A 102 -12.53 15.75 -25.94
N GLU A 103 -11.37 15.78 -25.29
CA GLU A 103 -10.83 14.61 -24.59
C GLU A 103 -11.76 14.14 -23.46
N ALA A 104 -12.42 15.05 -22.76
CA ALA A 104 -13.40 14.73 -21.73
C ALA A 104 -14.73 14.22 -22.32
N GLY A 105 -15.16 14.78 -23.46
CA GLY A 105 -16.35 14.35 -24.19
C GLY A 105 -16.21 12.94 -24.77
N ASP A 106 -15.12 12.66 -25.45
CA ASP A 106 -14.83 11.36 -26.08
C ASP A 106 -14.82 10.23 -25.03
N ARG A 107 -14.45 10.54 -23.79
CA ARG A 107 -14.40 9.59 -22.66
C ARG A 107 -15.66 9.60 -21.78
N GLN A 108 -16.69 10.35 -22.15
CA GLN A 108 -17.95 10.44 -21.39
C GLN A 108 -17.78 10.92 -19.94
N ILE A 109 -16.76 11.76 -19.69
CA ILE A 109 -16.45 12.34 -18.37
C ILE A 109 -16.58 13.87 -18.36
N TYR A 110 -17.15 14.46 -19.41
CA TYR A 110 -17.25 15.90 -19.60
C TYR A 110 -17.89 16.62 -18.39
N HIS A 111 -18.99 16.09 -17.85
CA HIS A 111 -19.64 16.68 -16.68
C HIS A 111 -18.76 16.64 -15.41
N ARG A 112 -17.99 15.57 -15.22
CA ARG A 112 -17.05 15.44 -14.09
C ARG A 112 -15.88 16.42 -14.25
N TYR A 113 -15.34 16.54 -15.46
CA TYR A 113 -14.31 17.52 -15.79
C TYR A 113 -14.80 18.96 -15.54
N CYS A 114 -16.02 19.28 -15.95
CA CYS A 114 -16.62 20.60 -15.71
C CYS A 114 -16.75 20.89 -14.20
N LEU A 115 -17.13 19.91 -13.37
CA LEU A 115 -17.17 20.07 -11.92
C LEU A 115 -15.78 20.36 -11.34
N GLU A 116 -14.76 19.61 -11.75
CA GLU A 116 -13.37 19.81 -11.32
C GLU A 116 -12.85 21.20 -11.70
N ARG A 117 -13.01 21.58 -12.97
CA ARG A 117 -12.56 22.88 -13.50
C ARG A 117 -13.29 24.04 -12.84
N THR A 118 -14.59 23.90 -12.58
CA THR A 118 -15.39 24.94 -11.91
C THR A 118 -14.93 25.11 -10.47
N ALA A 119 -14.70 24.02 -9.73
CA ALA A 119 -14.17 24.08 -8.38
C ALA A 119 -12.81 24.77 -8.33
N ALA A 120 -11.90 24.40 -9.22
CA ALA A 120 -10.58 25.03 -9.34
C ALA A 120 -10.70 26.52 -9.66
N ARG A 121 -11.56 26.93 -10.60
CA ARG A 121 -11.71 28.34 -10.99
C ARG A 121 -12.40 29.19 -9.92
N CYS A 122 -13.38 28.65 -9.20
CA CYS A 122 -14.14 29.41 -8.20
C CYS A 122 -13.39 29.55 -6.85
N ALA A 123 -12.39 28.73 -6.56
CA ALA A 123 -11.71 28.77 -5.26
C ALA A 123 -11.04 30.12 -4.97
N HIS A 124 -11.02 30.56 -3.71
CA HIS A 124 -10.16 31.69 -3.35
C HIS A 124 -8.69 31.28 -3.46
N VAL A 125 -8.33 30.13 -2.88
CA VAL A 125 -7.00 29.53 -2.99
C VAL A 125 -7.11 28.17 -3.66
N PHE A 126 -6.33 27.95 -4.72
CA PHE A 126 -6.22 26.67 -5.41
C PHE A 126 -4.86 26.04 -5.11
N THR A 127 -4.86 24.74 -4.80
CA THR A 127 -3.66 24.01 -4.40
C THR A 127 -3.58 22.65 -5.07
N THR A 128 -2.37 22.15 -5.22
CA THR A 128 -2.08 20.77 -5.68
C THR A 128 -1.12 20.09 -4.72
N VAL A 129 -1.04 18.76 -4.78
CA VAL A 129 -0.14 17.99 -3.90
C VAL A 129 1.30 17.91 -4.39
N SER A 130 1.57 18.25 -5.65
CA SER A 130 2.91 18.22 -6.21
C SER A 130 3.12 19.26 -7.31
N GLN A 131 4.38 19.50 -7.64
CA GLN A 131 4.77 20.39 -8.73
C GLN A 131 4.35 19.85 -10.10
N ILE A 132 4.41 18.53 -10.31
CA ILE A 132 4.01 17.94 -11.59
C ILE A 132 2.50 18.06 -11.81
N THR A 133 1.70 17.81 -10.77
CA THR A 133 0.25 18.04 -10.80
C THR A 133 -0.09 19.53 -10.93
N ALA A 134 0.79 20.44 -10.47
CA ALA A 134 0.60 21.87 -10.69
C ALA A 134 0.73 22.26 -12.16
N VAL A 135 1.75 21.73 -12.86
CA VAL A 135 1.93 21.93 -14.31
C VAL A 135 0.74 21.36 -15.09
N GLU A 136 0.29 20.17 -14.69
CA GLU A 136 -0.89 19.53 -15.26
C GLU A 136 -2.16 20.38 -15.07
N ALA A 137 -2.44 20.84 -13.84
CA ALA A 137 -3.61 21.67 -13.53
C ALA A 137 -3.60 23.01 -14.29
N GLU A 138 -2.43 23.61 -14.48
CA GLU A 138 -2.28 24.83 -15.29
C GLU A 138 -2.80 24.62 -16.72
N HIS A 139 -2.47 23.48 -17.34
CA HIS A 139 -2.88 23.18 -18.71
C HIS A 139 -4.27 22.57 -18.81
N LEU A 140 -4.67 21.69 -17.90
CA LEU A 140 -5.94 20.95 -18.00
C LEU A 140 -7.10 21.68 -17.32
N LEU A 141 -6.86 22.31 -16.16
CA LEU A 141 -7.87 23.07 -15.41
C LEU A 141 -7.83 24.57 -15.73
N LYS A 142 -6.85 25.02 -16.51
CA LYS A 142 -6.68 26.42 -16.95
C LYS A 142 -6.52 27.39 -15.78
N ARG A 143 -5.99 26.92 -14.64
CA ARG A 143 -5.63 27.72 -13.47
C ARG A 143 -4.34 27.17 -12.88
N LYS A 144 -3.34 28.04 -12.71
CA LYS A 144 -2.12 27.70 -11.97
C LYS A 144 -2.44 27.62 -10.47
N PRO A 145 -2.01 26.58 -9.74
CA PRO A 145 -2.16 26.54 -8.29
C PRO A 145 -1.38 27.65 -7.59
N ASP A 146 -1.97 28.18 -6.53
CA ASP A 146 -1.38 29.22 -5.69
C ASP A 146 -0.30 28.64 -4.77
N ILE A 147 -0.54 27.45 -4.20
CA ILE A 147 0.37 26.78 -3.25
C ILE A 147 0.40 25.27 -3.53
N ILE A 148 1.56 24.66 -3.32
CA ILE A 148 1.71 23.20 -3.31
C ILE A 148 1.64 22.70 -1.87
N THR A 149 0.72 21.78 -1.60
CA THR A 149 0.50 21.15 -0.30
C THR A 149 0.93 19.68 -0.35
N PRO A 150 2.23 19.38 -0.19
CA PRO A 150 2.73 18.00 -0.26
C PRO A 150 2.07 17.12 0.80
N ASN A 151 1.78 15.87 0.45
CA ASN A 151 1.15 14.95 1.40
C ASN A 151 2.13 14.59 2.52
N GLY A 152 1.78 15.02 3.73
CA GLY A 152 2.49 14.67 4.94
C GLY A 152 2.25 13.23 5.37
N LEU A 153 3.16 12.72 6.17
CA LEU A 153 3.20 11.34 6.59
C LEU A 153 3.51 11.29 8.10
N ASN A 154 2.70 10.56 8.87
CA ASN A 154 2.94 10.39 10.31
C ASN A 154 4.13 9.47 10.53
N VAL A 155 5.31 10.04 10.79
CA VAL A 155 6.52 9.28 11.11
C VAL A 155 6.54 8.98 12.60
N LYS A 156 6.37 7.70 12.96
CA LYS A 156 6.72 7.24 14.31
C LYS A 156 8.24 7.29 14.41
N LYS A 157 8.77 8.24 15.20
CA LYS A 157 10.20 8.30 15.47
C LYS A 157 10.59 7.06 16.26
N PHE A 158 11.36 6.16 15.67
CA PHE A 158 11.98 5.07 16.41
C PHE A 158 13.03 5.65 17.36
N SER A 159 12.95 5.30 18.64
CA SER A 159 13.87 5.81 19.67
C SER A 159 15.30 5.28 19.49
N ALA A 160 15.50 4.20 18.72
CA ALA A 160 16.79 3.52 18.55
C ALA A 160 17.06 3.12 17.09
N MET A 161 18.07 3.73 16.47
CA MET A 161 18.47 3.47 15.06
C MET A 161 18.90 2.02 14.77
N HIS A 162 19.36 1.27 15.78
CA HIS A 162 19.81 -0.12 15.60
C HIS A 162 18.64 -1.12 15.54
N GLU A 163 17.49 -0.78 16.11
CA GLU A 163 16.29 -1.62 16.09
C GLU A 163 15.81 -1.89 14.66
N PHE A 164 15.87 -0.87 13.80
CA PHE A 164 15.54 -1.00 12.38
C PHE A 164 16.40 -2.03 11.65
N GLN A 165 17.70 -2.11 11.97
CA GLN A 165 18.61 -3.07 11.34
C GLN A 165 18.27 -4.51 11.73
N ASN A 166 17.89 -4.70 12.99
CA ASN A 166 17.45 -5.99 13.50
C ASN A 166 16.14 -6.41 12.84
N LEU A 167 15.18 -5.49 12.71
CA LEU A 167 13.90 -5.74 12.03
C LEU A 167 14.08 -6.06 10.54
N HIS A 168 15.01 -5.38 9.86
CA HIS A 168 15.40 -5.72 8.49
C HIS A 168 15.91 -7.16 8.42
N ALA A 169 16.86 -7.54 9.28
CA ALA A 169 17.43 -8.90 9.27
C ALA A 169 16.35 -9.98 9.53
N GLN A 170 15.46 -9.75 10.50
CA GLN A 170 14.35 -10.66 10.81
C GLN A 170 13.37 -10.79 9.63
N SER A 171 13.00 -9.68 9.01
CA SER A 171 12.07 -9.65 7.87
C SER A 171 12.71 -10.26 6.62
N LYS A 172 13.99 -9.97 6.37
CA LYS A 172 14.79 -10.58 5.29
C LYS A 172 14.85 -12.09 5.45
N ASN A 173 15.01 -12.61 6.66
CA ASN A 173 15.01 -14.06 6.93
C ASN A 173 13.65 -14.68 6.57
N ARG A 174 12.52 -14.03 6.86
CA ARG A 174 11.18 -14.51 6.46
C ARG A 174 11.02 -14.55 4.94
N ILE A 175 11.51 -13.53 4.23
CA ILE A 175 11.52 -13.53 2.75
C ILE A 175 12.42 -14.66 2.23
N GLN A 176 13.61 -14.85 2.81
CA GLN A 176 14.51 -15.95 2.41
C GLN A 176 13.87 -17.32 2.62
N GLU A 177 13.11 -17.53 3.69
CA GLU A 177 12.33 -18.77 3.89
C GLU A 177 11.31 -18.98 2.77
N PHE A 178 10.57 -17.93 2.39
CA PHE A 178 9.69 -18.01 1.23
C PHE A 178 10.46 -18.38 -0.05
N ILE A 179 11.60 -17.75 -0.32
CA ILE A 179 12.45 -18.05 -1.48
C ILE A 179 12.94 -19.50 -1.47
N ARG A 180 13.36 -20.04 -0.32
CA ARG A 180 13.76 -21.45 -0.19
C ARG A 180 12.63 -22.40 -0.61
N GLY A 181 11.40 -22.06 -0.25
CA GLY A 181 10.22 -22.83 -0.63
C GLY A 181 9.81 -22.64 -2.09
N HIS A 182 9.90 -21.42 -2.62
CA HIS A 182 9.51 -21.10 -4.00
C HIS A 182 10.49 -21.68 -5.03
N PHE A 183 11.78 -21.66 -4.70
CA PHE A 183 12.89 -22.18 -5.51
C PHE A 183 13.36 -23.57 -5.03
N TYR A 184 12.52 -24.33 -4.33
CA TYR A 184 12.86 -25.70 -3.93
C TYR A 184 13.36 -26.51 -5.15
N GLY A 185 14.43 -27.28 -5.00
CA GLY A 185 15.06 -28.03 -6.11
C GLY A 185 15.83 -27.19 -7.14
N HIS A 186 15.74 -25.85 -7.10
CA HIS A 186 16.45 -24.91 -7.98
C HIS A 186 17.17 -23.80 -7.19
N LEU A 187 17.52 -24.07 -5.92
CA LEU A 187 18.26 -23.13 -5.09
C LEU A 187 19.77 -23.25 -5.37
N ASP A 188 20.17 -22.85 -6.58
CA ASP A 188 21.54 -22.89 -7.09
C ASP A 188 22.33 -21.59 -6.85
N PHE A 189 21.78 -20.67 -6.05
CA PHE A 189 22.38 -19.38 -5.73
C PHE A 189 22.47 -19.13 -4.22
N ASN A 190 23.44 -18.30 -3.83
CA ASN A 190 23.65 -17.94 -2.44
C ASN A 190 22.67 -16.84 -1.99
N LEU A 191 21.86 -17.14 -0.96
CA LEU A 191 20.89 -16.21 -0.38
C LEU A 191 21.52 -15.04 0.38
N ASP A 192 22.77 -15.15 0.81
CA ASP A 192 23.50 -14.06 1.46
C ASP A 192 23.92 -12.98 0.46
N LYS A 193 24.21 -13.39 -0.77
CA LYS A 193 24.51 -12.51 -1.92
C LYS A 193 23.27 -12.23 -2.78
N CYS A 194 22.08 -12.44 -2.21
CA CYS A 194 20.82 -12.17 -2.87
C CYS A 194 20.26 -10.81 -2.46
N LEU A 195 19.91 -9.99 -3.45
CA LEU A 195 19.22 -8.72 -3.28
C LEU A 195 17.74 -8.88 -3.60
N PHE A 196 16.89 -8.28 -2.78
CA PHE A 196 15.44 -8.29 -2.91
C PHE A 196 14.98 -6.92 -3.37
N LEU A 197 14.49 -6.86 -4.61
CA LEU A 197 13.91 -5.69 -5.21
C LEU A 197 12.39 -5.85 -5.23
N PHE A 198 11.64 -4.76 -5.13
CA PHE A 198 10.20 -4.83 -5.27
C PHE A 198 9.61 -3.60 -5.95
N ILE A 199 8.50 -3.82 -6.62
CA ILE A 199 7.54 -2.79 -7.04
C ILE A 199 6.18 -3.16 -6.45
N ALA A 200 5.45 -2.17 -5.94
CA ALA A 200 4.16 -2.37 -5.31
C ALA A 200 3.21 -1.21 -5.63
N GLY A 201 1.92 -1.52 -5.77
CA GLY A 201 0.90 -0.50 -5.97
C GLY A 201 -0.35 -1.04 -6.63
N ARG A 202 -1.26 -0.13 -7.02
CA ARG A 202 -2.39 -0.48 -7.90
C ARG A 202 -1.87 -1.08 -9.20
N TYR A 203 -2.64 -2.00 -9.76
CA TYR A 203 -2.29 -2.61 -11.04
C TYR A 203 -2.55 -1.62 -12.19
N GLU A 204 -1.57 -0.76 -12.45
CA GLU A 204 -1.51 0.14 -13.59
C GLU A 204 -0.15 -0.06 -14.29
N PHE A 205 -0.09 -0.99 -15.24
CA PHE A 205 1.16 -1.50 -15.82
C PHE A 205 2.10 -0.39 -16.31
N SER A 206 1.61 0.53 -17.15
CA SER A 206 2.40 1.64 -17.69
C SER A 206 2.53 2.82 -16.71
N ASN A 207 1.47 3.21 -16.01
CA ASN A 207 1.53 4.37 -15.10
C ASN A 207 2.48 4.14 -13.93
N LYS A 208 2.56 2.90 -13.42
CA LYS A 208 3.52 2.52 -12.37
C LYS A 208 4.88 2.12 -12.92
N GLY A 209 5.05 2.09 -14.24
CA GLY A 209 6.31 1.75 -14.90
C GLY A 209 6.74 0.30 -14.73
N ALA A 210 5.80 -0.63 -14.54
CA ALA A 210 6.13 -2.06 -14.43
C ALA A 210 6.73 -2.58 -15.74
N ASP A 211 6.33 -2.01 -16.88
CA ASP A 211 6.92 -2.23 -18.20
C ASP A 211 8.41 -1.86 -18.25
N ILE A 212 8.75 -0.63 -17.83
CA ILE A 212 10.13 -0.14 -17.78
C ILE A 212 10.94 -0.97 -16.79
N PHE A 213 10.36 -1.31 -15.64
CA PHE A 213 11.05 -2.09 -14.63
C PHE A 213 11.39 -3.50 -15.12
N LEU A 214 10.47 -4.20 -15.78
CA LEU A 214 10.72 -5.52 -16.37
C LEU A 214 11.81 -5.47 -17.45
N GLU A 215 11.77 -4.47 -18.33
CA GLU A 215 12.79 -4.28 -19.37
C GLU A 215 14.18 -4.00 -18.74
N ALA A 216 14.23 -3.16 -17.70
CA ALA A 216 15.46 -2.89 -16.96
C ALA A 216 16.02 -4.14 -16.27
N LEU A 217 15.15 -4.99 -15.71
CA LEU A 217 15.53 -6.27 -15.10
C LEU A 217 16.10 -7.25 -16.15
N ALA A 218 15.54 -7.29 -17.36
CA ALA A 218 16.08 -8.12 -18.44
C ALA A 218 17.50 -7.69 -18.84
N ARG A 219 17.74 -6.38 -18.96
CA ARG A 219 19.08 -5.83 -19.23
C ARG A 219 20.04 -6.07 -18.08
N LEU A 220 19.58 -5.92 -16.84
CA LEU A 220 20.35 -6.25 -15.65
C LEU A 220 20.75 -7.73 -15.63
N ASN A 221 19.84 -8.64 -16.00
CA ASN A 221 20.14 -10.07 -16.12
C ASN A 221 21.28 -10.33 -17.11
N TYR A 222 21.22 -9.71 -18.29
CA TYR A 222 22.28 -9.80 -19.28
C TYR A 222 23.62 -9.29 -18.74
N LEU A 223 23.65 -8.10 -18.12
CA LEU A 223 24.87 -7.50 -17.57
C LEU A 223 25.48 -8.36 -16.46
N LEU A 224 24.66 -8.88 -15.54
CA LEU A 224 25.15 -9.75 -14.45
C LEU A 224 25.73 -11.06 -14.98
N ARG A 225 25.14 -11.62 -16.05
CA ARG A 225 25.65 -12.84 -16.70
C ARG A 225 26.97 -12.60 -17.42
N VAL A 226 27.07 -11.53 -18.21
CA VAL A 226 28.29 -11.16 -18.96
C VAL A 226 29.45 -10.84 -18.01
N ASN A 227 29.16 -10.15 -16.91
CA ASN A 227 30.17 -9.80 -15.91
C ASN A 227 30.48 -10.93 -14.93
N HIS A 228 29.88 -12.12 -15.11
CA HIS A 228 30.03 -13.27 -14.21
C HIS A 228 29.81 -12.91 -12.73
N SER A 229 28.87 -12.01 -12.46
CA SER A 229 28.56 -11.58 -11.10
C SER A 229 28.04 -12.76 -10.28
N ASP A 230 28.46 -12.82 -9.02
CA ASP A 230 28.00 -13.80 -8.04
C ASP A 230 26.75 -13.34 -7.28
N VAL A 231 26.27 -12.12 -7.54
CA VAL A 231 25.05 -11.55 -6.98
C VAL A 231 23.81 -12.06 -7.73
N THR A 232 22.79 -12.43 -6.96
CA THR A 232 21.46 -12.78 -7.50
C THR A 232 20.45 -11.72 -7.09
N VAL A 233 19.60 -11.32 -8.00
CA VAL A 233 18.52 -10.37 -7.74
C VAL A 233 17.20 -11.11 -7.81
N VAL A 234 16.32 -10.95 -6.82
CA VAL A 234 14.94 -11.42 -6.89
C VAL A 234 14.02 -10.21 -6.84
N ALA A 235 13.26 -10.01 -7.90
CA ALA A 235 12.35 -8.89 -8.06
C ALA A 235 10.90 -9.32 -7.82
N PHE A 236 10.23 -8.66 -6.87
CA PHE A 236 8.84 -8.88 -6.53
C PHE A 236 7.93 -7.85 -7.19
N PHE A 237 6.84 -8.31 -7.77
CA PHE A 237 5.76 -7.47 -8.28
C PHE A 237 4.53 -7.68 -7.41
N ILE A 238 4.18 -6.69 -6.58
CA ILE A 238 3.01 -6.73 -5.68
C ILE A 238 1.95 -5.81 -6.26
N MET A 239 1.16 -6.35 -7.20
CA MET A 239 0.14 -5.61 -7.93
C MET A 239 -1.16 -6.44 -7.97
N PRO A 240 -2.16 -6.11 -7.13
CA PRO A 240 -3.38 -6.89 -7.01
C PRO A 240 -4.10 -7.05 -8.36
N ALA A 241 -4.36 -8.30 -8.75
CA ALA A 241 -5.01 -8.65 -10.00
C ALA A 241 -6.19 -9.59 -9.77
N ARG A 242 -6.93 -9.91 -10.84
CA ARG A 242 -8.00 -10.92 -10.75
C ARG A 242 -7.41 -12.33 -10.84
N THR A 243 -7.56 -13.08 -9.76
CA THR A 243 -6.96 -14.42 -9.61
C THR A 243 -7.97 -15.46 -9.12
N ASN A 244 -7.67 -16.73 -9.32
CA ASN A 244 -8.36 -17.87 -8.76
C ASN A 244 -7.40 -18.72 -7.91
N ASN A 245 -7.40 -18.46 -6.59
CA ASN A 245 -6.58 -19.15 -5.59
C ASN A 245 -5.06 -19.13 -5.89
N PHE A 246 -4.30 -19.72 -4.97
CA PHE A 246 -2.85 -19.88 -5.13
C PHE A 246 -2.50 -20.95 -6.17
N ASN A 247 -1.35 -20.78 -6.81
CA ASN A 247 -0.77 -21.82 -7.65
C ASN A 247 -0.37 -23.03 -6.78
N VAL A 248 -0.80 -24.22 -7.20
CA VAL A 248 -0.53 -25.49 -6.51
C VAL A 248 0.98 -25.71 -6.32
N GLU A 249 1.80 -25.37 -7.31
CA GLU A 249 3.25 -25.54 -7.23
C GLU A 249 3.89 -24.65 -6.17
N THR A 250 3.38 -23.44 -5.99
CA THR A 250 3.86 -22.49 -4.97
C THR A 250 3.51 -22.99 -3.57
N LEU A 251 2.27 -23.45 -3.35
CA LEU A 251 1.85 -24.04 -2.08
C LEU A 251 2.63 -25.31 -1.75
N LYS A 252 2.79 -26.20 -2.74
CA LYS A 252 3.57 -27.43 -2.61
C LYS A 252 5.02 -27.13 -2.22
N GLY A 253 5.64 -26.12 -2.84
CA GLY A 253 7.00 -25.70 -2.50
C GLY A 253 7.16 -25.28 -1.02
N GLN A 254 6.19 -24.52 -0.49
CA GLN A 254 6.20 -24.14 0.92
C GLN A 254 5.98 -25.33 1.87
N ALA A 255 5.11 -26.28 1.48
CA ALA A 255 4.88 -27.50 2.26
C ALA A 255 6.13 -28.40 2.29
N VAL A 256 6.79 -28.60 1.14
CA VAL A 256 8.03 -29.38 1.04
C VAL A 256 9.15 -28.75 1.87
N ARG A 257 9.32 -27.43 1.79
CA ARG A 257 10.28 -26.69 2.63
C ARG A 257 10.02 -26.94 4.12
N LYS A 258 8.77 -26.80 4.57
CA LYS A 258 8.41 -27.03 5.97
C LYS A 258 8.71 -28.47 6.39
N GLN A 259 8.38 -29.46 5.56
CA GLN A 259 8.68 -30.86 5.83
C GLN A 259 10.18 -31.14 5.96
N LEU A 260 11.02 -30.54 5.10
CA LEU A 260 12.48 -30.64 5.20
C LEU A 260 12.99 -30.06 6.52
N TRP A 261 12.48 -28.88 6.89
CA TRP A 261 12.83 -28.22 8.14
C TRP A 261 12.48 -29.09 9.35
N ASP A 262 11.24 -29.60 9.41
CA ASP A 262 10.77 -30.43 10.53
C ASP A 262 11.57 -31.74 10.63
N THR A 263 11.95 -32.33 9.49
CA THR A 263 12.84 -33.50 9.44
C THR A 263 14.21 -33.16 10.00
N ALA A 264 14.80 -32.04 9.60
CA ALA A 264 16.10 -31.60 10.09
C ALA A 264 16.08 -31.27 11.60
N GLN A 265 15.00 -30.65 12.11
CA GLN A 265 14.84 -30.40 13.55
C GLN A 265 14.76 -31.70 14.34
N THR A 266 14.00 -32.69 13.85
CA THR A 266 13.89 -34.00 14.50
C THR A 266 15.25 -34.70 14.60
N VAL A 267 16.02 -34.69 13.50
CA VAL A 267 17.37 -35.28 13.49
C VAL A 267 18.32 -34.50 14.41
N LYS A 268 18.25 -33.16 14.41
CA LYS A 268 19.05 -32.31 15.31
C LYS A 268 18.76 -32.61 16.78
N GLU A 269 17.50 -32.80 17.16
CA GLU A 269 17.13 -33.13 18.54
C GLU A 269 17.64 -34.50 18.97
N ARG A 270 17.50 -35.52 18.11
CA ARG A 270 18.04 -36.87 18.37
C ARG A 270 19.57 -36.84 18.50
N PHE A 271 20.23 -36.15 17.59
CA PHE A 271 21.67 -35.94 17.63
C PHE A 271 22.10 -35.22 18.91
N GLY A 272 21.41 -34.15 19.29
CA GLY A 272 21.68 -33.38 20.51
C GLY A 272 21.55 -34.19 21.79
N LYS A 273 20.55 -35.07 21.88
CA LYS A 273 20.39 -35.99 23.02
C LYS A 273 21.55 -36.98 23.14
N LYS A 274 21.92 -37.65 22.05
CA LYS A 274 23.05 -38.58 22.02
C LYS A 274 24.38 -37.88 22.31
N LEU A 275 24.55 -36.66 21.80
CA LEU A 275 25.72 -35.82 22.08
C LEU A 275 25.81 -35.52 23.57
N TYR A 276 24.71 -35.10 24.19
CA TYR A 276 24.68 -34.85 25.63
C TYR A 276 25.00 -36.10 26.46
N GLU A 277 24.40 -37.25 26.12
CA GLU A 277 24.67 -38.53 26.79
C GLU A 277 26.15 -38.95 26.67
N SER A 278 26.74 -38.83 25.48
CA SER A 278 28.16 -39.14 25.27
C SER A 278 29.10 -38.23 26.06
N LEU A 279 28.77 -36.93 26.15
CA LEU A 279 29.56 -35.97 26.92
C LEU A 279 29.49 -36.23 28.43
N LEU A 280 28.36 -36.71 28.95
CA LEU A 280 28.22 -37.10 30.36
C LEU A 280 29.11 -38.29 30.74
N VAL A 281 29.37 -39.19 29.80
CA VAL A 281 30.28 -40.35 30.00
C VAL A 281 31.75 -39.92 30.02
N GLY A 282 32.07 -38.69 29.59
CA GLY A 282 33.43 -38.15 29.60
C GLY A 282 34.31 -38.65 28.44
N GLN A 283 33.73 -39.24 27.40
CA GLN A 283 34.42 -39.66 26.19
C GLN A 283 34.07 -38.73 25.02
N LEU A 284 35.06 -38.49 24.14
CA LEU A 284 34.82 -37.71 22.92
C LEU A 284 33.82 -38.46 22.02
N PRO A 285 32.72 -37.82 21.62
CA PRO A 285 31.71 -38.43 20.80
C PRO A 285 32.19 -38.72 19.37
N ASP A 286 31.89 -39.92 18.87
CA ASP A 286 32.10 -40.30 17.48
C ASP A 286 30.88 -39.89 16.63
N VAL A 287 31.05 -38.84 15.81
CA VAL A 287 30.01 -38.24 14.96
C VAL A 287 29.32 -39.27 14.07
N SER A 288 30.05 -40.30 13.61
CA SER A 288 29.50 -41.32 12.71
C SER A 288 28.48 -42.23 13.37
N LYS A 289 28.55 -42.39 14.71
CA LYS A 289 27.62 -43.20 15.51
C LYS A 289 26.45 -42.40 16.07
N MET A 290 26.44 -41.08 15.86
CA MET A 290 25.38 -40.21 16.37
C MET A 290 24.15 -40.20 15.47
N LEU A 291 24.31 -40.50 14.18
CA LEU A 291 23.23 -40.58 13.21
C LEU A 291 22.86 -42.03 12.93
N ASP A 292 21.60 -42.39 13.13
CA ASP A 292 21.12 -43.75 12.88
C ASP A 292 20.78 -43.95 11.39
N LYS A 293 20.73 -45.21 10.97
CA LYS A 293 20.26 -45.58 9.61
C LYS A 293 18.85 -45.04 9.33
N ASP A 294 18.00 -44.95 10.35
CA ASP A 294 16.65 -44.41 10.25
C ASP A 294 16.69 -42.90 9.95
N ASP A 295 17.60 -42.15 10.58
CA ASP A 295 17.78 -40.72 10.31
C ASP A 295 18.23 -40.49 8.86
N PHE A 296 19.17 -41.31 8.36
CA PHE A 296 19.55 -41.29 6.95
C PHE A 296 18.38 -41.61 6.01
N THR A 297 17.51 -42.54 6.39
CA THR A 297 16.34 -42.91 5.59
C THR A 297 15.31 -41.78 5.55
N MET A 298 15.06 -41.13 6.69
CA MET A 298 14.20 -39.95 6.79
C MET A 298 14.74 -38.79 5.94
N MET A 299 16.04 -38.49 6.04
CA MET A 299 16.68 -37.45 5.24
C MET A 299 16.60 -37.76 3.73
N LYS A 300 16.88 -39.00 3.32
CA LYS A 300 16.76 -39.42 1.91
C LYS A 300 15.34 -39.26 1.38
N ARG A 301 14.33 -39.66 2.16
CA ARG A 301 12.92 -39.49 1.79
C ARG A 301 12.55 -38.01 1.64
N ALA A 302 13.03 -37.16 2.54
CA ALA A 302 12.78 -35.73 2.48
C ALA A 302 13.46 -35.09 1.26
N ILE A 303 14.70 -35.46 0.95
CA ILE A 303 15.43 -35.03 -0.26
C ILE A 303 14.70 -35.47 -1.53
N PHE A 304 14.21 -36.71 -1.58
CA PHE A 304 13.46 -37.22 -2.73
C PHE A 304 12.20 -36.37 -3.02
N ALA A 305 11.53 -35.87 -1.98
CA ALA A 305 10.38 -34.97 -2.12
C ALA A 305 10.71 -33.58 -2.71
N THR A 306 12.00 -33.20 -2.73
CA THR A 306 12.44 -31.91 -3.29
C THR A 306 12.67 -31.93 -4.80
N GLN A 307 12.68 -33.13 -5.40
CA GLN A 307 12.89 -33.27 -6.84
C GLN A 307 11.68 -32.72 -7.60
N ARG A 308 11.95 -31.82 -8.55
CA ARG A 308 10.95 -31.21 -9.42
C ARG A 308 11.48 -31.15 -10.85
N GLN A 309 10.57 -31.21 -11.82
CA GLN A 309 10.89 -31.18 -13.25
C GLN A 309 10.58 -29.81 -13.90
N CYS A 310 9.78 -28.97 -13.23
CA CYS A 310 9.39 -27.64 -13.72
C CYS A 310 10.30 -26.55 -13.14
N GLN A 311 10.44 -25.44 -13.87
CA GLN A 311 11.11 -24.23 -13.38
C GLN A 311 10.29 -23.50 -12.30
N PRO A 312 10.93 -22.74 -11.38
CA PRO A 312 10.24 -21.94 -10.36
C PRO A 312 9.17 -21.03 -10.98
N PRO A 313 7.90 -21.09 -10.53
CA PRO A 313 6.83 -20.36 -11.17
C PRO A 313 7.06 -18.84 -11.06
N ILE A 314 6.77 -18.12 -12.14
CA ILE A 314 6.84 -16.65 -12.15
C ILE A 314 5.70 -16.00 -11.38
N CYS A 315 4.51 -16.64 -11.33
CA CYS A 315 3.33 -16.14 -10.62
C CYS A 315 2.96 -17.06 -9.46
N THR A 316 2.62 -16.47 -8.31
CA THR A 316 2.22 -17.24 -7.12
C THR A 316 0.75 -17.68 -7.15
N HIS A 317 -0.07 -17.11 -8.03
CA HIS A 317 -1.51 -17.35 -8.14
C HIS A 317 -1.89 -17.84 -9.54
N ASN A 318 -3.09 -18.41 -9.69
CA ASN A 318 -3.65 -18.65 -11.02
C ASN A 318 -4.37 -17.39 -11.47
N MET A 319 -3.91 -16.76 -12.54
CA MET A 319 -4.56 -15.57 -13.10
C MET A 319 -5.83 -15.96 -13.86
N LEU A 320 -6.90 -15.17 -13.77
CA LEU A 320 -8.10 -15.43 -14.60
C LEU A 320 -7.82 -15.24 -16.09
N GLU A 321 -7.05 -14.20 -16.44
CA GLU A 321 -6.72 -13.83 -17.83
C GLU A 321 -5.20 -13.88 -18.05
N ASP A 322 -4.60 -15.03 -17.75
CA ASP A 322 -3.15 -15.26 -17.78
C ASP A 322 -2.47 -14.88 -19.12
N SER A 323 -3.12 -15.17 -20.25
CA SER A 323 -2.58 -14.89 -21.60
C SER A 323 -2.58 -13.41 -21.97
N ASN A 324 -3.52 -12.63 -21.42
CA ASN A 324 -3.67 -11.19 -21.70
C ASN A 324 -3.05 -10.31 -20.62
N ASP A 325 -2.62 -10.90 -19.50
CA ASP A 325 -2.00 -10.17 -18.40
C ASP A 325 -0.72 -9.45 -18.88
N PRO A 326 -0.63 -8.10 -18.71
CA PRO A 326 0.49 -7.32 -19.22
C PRO A 326 1.84 -7.70 -18.61
N ILE A 327 1.89 -8.01 -17.31
CA ILE A 327 3.12 -8.40 -16.61
C ILE A 327 3.61 -9.75 -17.12
N LEU A 328 2.74 -10.76 -17.15
CA LEU A 328 3.10 -12.11 -17.59
C LEU A 328 3.45 -12.14 -19.08
N THR A 329 2.71 -11.41 -19.92
CA THR A 329 3.02 -11.29 -21.35
C THR A 329 4.37 -10.62 -21.58
N CYS A 330 4.69 -9.56 -20.81
CA CYS A 330 6.00 -8.92 -20.87
C CYS A 330 7.11 -9.88 -20.42
N ILE A 331 6.93 -10.61 -19.31
CA ILE A 331 7.88 -11.62 -18.82
C ILE A 331 8.14 -12.70 -19.87
N ARG A 332 7.09 -13.20 -20.55
CA ARG A 332 7.22 -14.16 -21.65
C ARG A 332 8.01 -13.59 -22.82
N ARG A 333 7.74 -12.34 -23.19
CA ARG A 333 8.44 -11.64 -24.28
C ARG A 333 9.92 -11.45 -24.00
N ILE A 334 10.30 -11.07 -22.79
CA ILE A 334 11.70 -10.83 -22.40
C ILE A 334 12.46 -12.11 -22.03
N GLY A 335 11.76 -13.22 -21.79
CA GLY A 335 12.35 -14.54 -21.53
C GLY A 335 12.88 -14.76 -20.10
N LEU A 336 12.36 -14.03 -19.10
CA LEU A 336 12.75 -14.20 -17.69
C LEU A 336 11.92 -15.29 -17.00
N PHE A 337 12.27 -16.56 -17.22
CA PHE A 337 11.51 -17.72 -16.72
C PHE A 337 12.08 -18.34 -15.43
N ASN A 338 12.89 -17.59 -14.68
CA ASN A 338 13.56 -18.09 -13.46
C ASN A 338 14.46 -19.32 -13.72
N SER A 339 15.10 -19.39 -14.89
CA SER A 339 16.02 -20.48 -15.21
C SER A 339 17.27 -20.42 -14.32
N SER A 340 17.99 -21.53 -14.14
CA SER A 340 19.27 -21.56 -13.42
C SER A 340 20.31 -20.58 -13.95
N ALA A 341 20.29 -20.30 -15.26
CA ALA A 341 21.21 -19.36 -15.89
C ALA A 341 20.89 -17.89 -15.59
N ASP A 342 19.66 -17.57 -15.17
CA ASP A 342 19.24 -16.20 -14.90
C ASP A 342 19.79 -15.73 -13.55
N ARG A 343 20.50 -14.61 -13.54
CA ARG A 343 20.97 -13.92 -12.33
C ARG A 343 19.87 -13.04 -11.71
N VAL A 344 18.85 -12.70 -12.49
CA VAL A 344 17.65 -12.01 -12.04
C VAL A 344 16.48 -12.97 -12.06
N LYS A 345 15.82 -13.15 -10.92
CA LYS A 345 14.59 -13.92 -10.77
C LYS A 345 13.40 -12.97 -10.58
N VAL A 346 12.23 -13.34 -11.07
CA VAL A 346 11.00 -12.55 -11.00
C VAL A 346 9.91 -13.34 -10.29
N ILE A 347 9.21 -12.69 -9.37
CA ILE A 347 8.07 -13.24 -8.65
C ILE A 347 6.92 -12.23 -8.73
N PHE A 348 5.87 -12.59 -9.43
CA PHE A 348 4.63 -11.85 -9.47
C PHE A 348 3.67 -12.38 -8.40
N HIS A 349 3.33 -11.49 -7.46
CA HIS A 349 2.39 -11.72 -6.38
C HIS A 349 1.14 -10.82 -6.58
N PRO A 350 0.14 -11.28 -7.34
CA PRO A 350 -1.06 -10.51 -7.70
C PRO A 350 -2.09 -10.35 -6.57
N GLU A 351 -1.66 -10.25 -5.32
CA GLU A 351 -2.52 -10.06 -4.14
C GLU A 351 -1.88 -9.06 -3.17
N PHE A 352 -2.68 -8.47 -2.29
CA PHE A 352 -2.13 -7.72 -1.17
C PHE A 352 -1.44 -8.65 -0.17
N LEU A 353 -0.31 -8.20 0.35
CA LEU A 353 0.39 -8.93 1.40
C LEU A 353 -0.42 -8.93 2.70
N SER A 354 -0.48 -10.10 3.33
CA SER A 354 -1.15 -10.31 4.60
C SER A 354 -0.36 -11.28 5.46
N SER A 355 -0.24 -10.99 6.76
CA SER A 355 0.28 -11.91 7.79
C SER A 355 -0.45 -13.25 7.84
N THR A 356 -1.69 -13.34 7.34
CA THR A 356 -2.45 -14.59 7.26
C THR A 356 -2.19 -15.42 6.00
N SER A 357 -1.41 -14.91 5.05
CA SER A 357 -1.15 -15.62 3.79
C SER A 357 -0.36 -16.92 4.03
N PRO A 358 -0.77 -18.06 3.45
CA PRO A 358 -0.03 -19.32 3.60
C PRO A 358 1.31 -19.33 2.86
N LEU A 359 1.53 -18.39 1.93
CA LEU A 359 2.76 -18.31 1.13
C LEU A 359 3.80 -17.43 1.79
N LEU A 360 3.44 -16.16 2.00
CA LEU A 360 4.31 -15.13 2.56
C LEU A 360 3.56 -14.47 3.71
N PRO A 361 3.56 -15.09 4.92
CA PRO A 361 2.79 -14.63 6.06
C PRO A 361 3.46 -13.40 6.64
N MET A 362 3.37 -12.24 5.99
CA MET A 362 3.90 -10.97 6.48
C MET A 362 3.09 -9.80 5.95
N ASP A 363 2.98 -8.75 6.74
CA ASP A 363 2.30 -7.54 6.31
C ASP A 363 3.18 -6.70 5.38
N TYR A 364 2.57 -5.77 4.64
CA TYR A 364 3.28 -4.93 3.68
C TYR A 364 4.51 -4.23 4.27
N GLU A 365 4.39 -3.65 5.47
CA GLU A 365 5.52 -2.95 6.10
C GLU A 365 6.67 -3.90 6.47
N GLU A 366 6.37 -5.13 6.91
CA GLU A 366 7.40 -6.13 7.22
C GLU A 366 8.13 -6.56 5.95
N PHE A 367 7.39 -6.82 4.87
CA PHE A 367 7.97 -7.19 3.58
C PHE A 367 8.90 -6.09 3.05
N VAL A 368 8.41 -4.86 3.07
CA VAL A 368 9.14 -3.68 2.64
C VAL A 368 10.45 -3.59 3.45
N ARG A 369 10.39 -3.68 4.78
CA ARG A 369 11.58 -3.69 5.66
C ARG A 369 12.57 -4.81 5.33
N GLY A 370 12.09 -5.98 4.91
CA GLY A 370 12.95 -7.11 4.52
C GLY A 370 13.61 -6.97 3.14
N CYS A 371 13.10 -6.09 2.29
CA CYS A 371 13.66 -5.83 0.97
C CYS A 371 14.91 -4.92 1.04
N HIS A 372 15.69 -4.92 -0.04
CA HIS A 372 16.90 -4.10 -0.15
C HIS A 372 16.63 -2.82 -0.94
N LEU A 373 15.73 -2.88 -1.94
CA LEU A 373 15.44 -1.75 -2.82
C LEU A 373 13.99 -1.76 -3.33
N GLY A 374 13.27 -0.66 -3.12
CA GLY A 374 11.99 -0.39 -3.79
C GLY A 374 12.23 0.38 -5.08
N VAL A 375 11.67 -0.09 -6.20
CA VAL A 375 11.86 0.50 -7.54
C VAL A 375 10.50 0.95 -8.08
N PHE A 376 10.31 2.26 -8.22
CA PHE A 376 9.04 2.88 -8.61
C PHE A 376 9.24 3.85 -9.79
N PRO A 377 9.43 3.33 -11.02
CA PRO A 377 9.67 4.15 -12.20
C PRO A 377 8.35 4.67 -12.79
N SER A 378 7.52 5.29 -11.95
CA SER A 378 6.15 5.69 -12.30
C SER A 378 6.14 6.79 -13.37
N TYR A 379 5.38 6.56 -14.44
CA TYR A 379 5.10 7.58 -15.44
C TYR A 379 4.08 8.61 -14.92
N TYR A 380 2.96 8.15 -14.35
CA TYR A 380 1.92 9.03 -13.81
C TYR A 380 1.69 8.74 -12.33
N GLU A 381 2.21 9.63 -11.48
CA GLU A 381 2.11 9.51 -10.03
C GLU A 381 2.03 10.90 -9.38
N PRO A 382 0.82 11.35 -8.98
CA PRO A 382 0.64 12.70 -8.45
C PRO A 382 1.41 13.03 -7.17
N TRP A 383 1.78 12.01 -6.38
CA TRP A 383 2.60 12.18 -5.16
C TRP A 383 3.58 11.01 -4.92
N GLY A 384 3.07 9.79 -4.92
CA GLY A 384 3.88 8.60 -4.62
C GLY A 384 3.94 8.25 -3.14
N TYR A 385 2.80 7.82 -2.57
CA TYR A 385 2.74 7.31 -1.20
C TYR A 385 3.65 6.10 -0.98
N THR A 386 3.81 5.23 -1.97
CA THR A 386 4.63 4.02 -1.85
C THR A 386 6.12 4.35 -1.67
N PRO A 387 6.74 5.21 -2.50
CA PRO A 387 8.04 5.80 -2.19
C PRO A 387 8.11 6.56 -0.87
N GLY A 388 7.07 7.34 -0.54
CA GLY A 388 7.01 8.14 0.69
C GLY A 388 7.00 7.29 1.96
N ASP A 389 6.16 6.25 2.01
CA ASP A 389 6.06 5.29 3.10
C ASP A 389 7.36 4.48 3.23
N TRP A 390 7.97 4.07 2.12
CA TRP A 390 9.30 3.43 2.13
C TRP A 390 10.36 4.35 2.75
N SER A 391 10.39 5.60 2.32
CA SER A 391 11.38 6.59 2.81
C SER A 391 11.24 6.87 4.31
N LYS A 392 10.05 6.69 4.91
CA LYS A 392 9.88 6.79 6.38
C LYS A 392 10.75 5.79 7.13
N ASP A 393 10.76 4.55 6.65
CA ASP A 393 11.50 3.46 7.27
C ASP A 393 13.01 3.60 7.00
N GLN A 394 13.41 4.33 5.96
CA GLN A 394 14.80 4.47 5.52
C GLN A 394 15.58 5.67 6.06
N PHE A 395 14.97 6.54 6.88
CA PHE A 395 15.63 7.75 7.42
C PHE A 395 16.86 7.48 8.34
N VAL A 396 17.36 6.24 8.39
CA VAL A 396 18.43 5.77 9.29
C VAL A 396 19.67 5.25 8.55
N LYS A 397 19.68 5.08 7.21
CA LYS A 397 20.91 4.65 6.50
C LYS A 397 21.07 5.26 5.11
N ASN A 398 22.21 5.93 4.88
CA ASN A 398 22.80 6.27 3.58
C ASN A 398 23.19 5.02 2.74
N ILE A 399 22.33 3.99 2.65
CA ILE A 399 22.67 2.70 1.99
C ILE A 399 21.57 2.19 1.04
N SER A 400 20.44 2.90 0.89
CA SER A 400 19.36 2.45 0.01
C SER A 400 18.71 3.63 -0.70
N GLU A 401 18.80 3.66 -2.03
CA GLU A 401 18.27 4.75 -2.86
C GLU A 401 16.80 4.50 -3.18
N CYS A 402 15.94 5.50 -2.98
CA CYS A 402 14.61 5.48 -3.62
C CYS A 402 14.76 6.12 -5.00
N VAL A 403 14.69 5.31 -6.05
CA VAL A 403 14.70 5.82 -7.43
C VAL A 403 13.25 6.09 -7.83
N CYS A 404 12.80 7.32 -7.60
CA CYS A 404 11.58 7.85 -8.21
C CYS A 404 11.95 8.50 -9.54
N LEU A 405 11.69 7.81 -10.65
CA LEU A 405 11.80 8.41 -11.97
C LEU A 405 10.52 9.16 -12.28
N SER A 406 10.38 10.41 -11.82
CA SER A 406 9.40 11.31 -12.43
C SER A 406 10.02 11.88 -13.69
N SER A 407 9.44 11.61 -14.86
CA SER A 407 9.86 12.19 -16.13
C SER A 407 9.85 13.72 -16.04
N ARG A 408 11.04 14.35 -15.99
CA ARG A 408 11.16 15.77 -16.32
C ARG A 408 11.08 15.89 -17.85
N PRO A 409 10.27 16.81 -18.40
CA PRO A 409 10.30 17.08 -19.82
C PRO A 409 11.68 17.64 -20.18
N SER A 410 12.26 17.13 -21.27
CA SER A 410 13.52 17.50 -21.94
C SER A 410 14.81 16.73 -21.64
N HIS A 411 15.01 16.06 -20.50
CA HIS A 411 16.25 15.28 -20.28
C HIS A 411 15.94 14.03 -19.45
N GLY A 412 16.22 12.85 -19.99
CA GLY A 412 16.16 11.57 -19.29
C GLY A 412 17.23 11.45 -18.21
N VAL A 413 17.11 12.28 -17.17
CA VAL A 413 17.99 12.31 -16.01
C VAL A 413 17.28 11.56 -14.88
N LEU A 414 17.94 10.52 -14.38
CA LEU A 414 17.63 9.91 -13.08
C LEU A 414 17.58 11.01 -12.01
N SER A 415 16.40 11.42 -11.57
CA SER A 415 16.28 12.23 -10.36
C SER A 415 16.24 11.31 -9.15
N VAL A 416 17.35 11.23 -8.42
CA VAL A 416 17.35 10.70 -7.06
C VAL A 416 16.66 11.77 -6.20
N SER A 417 15.44 11.50 -5.75
CA SER A 417 14.72 12.40 -4.87
C SER A 417 15.23 12.23 -3.45
N TYR A 418 16.06 13.16 -2.96
CA TYR A 418 16.30 13.27 -1.53
C TYR A 418 15.02 13.79 -0.85
N PRO A 419 14.55 13.19 0.26
CA PRO A 419 13.57 13.86 1.10
C PRO A 419 14.17 15.20 1.55
N LEU A 420 13.41 16.28 1.36
CA LEU A 420 13.82 17.64 1.74
C LEU A 420 14.36 17.64 3.18
N ASN A 421 15.60 18.11 3.32
CA ASN A 421 16.28 18.25 4.60
C ASN A 421 15.48 19.23 5.47
N PRO A 422 14.89 18.83 6.62
CA PRO A 422 14.15 19.74 7.49
C PRO A 422 15.15 20.51 8.38
N THR A 423 16.14 21.16 7.77
CA THR A 423 17.05 22.06 8.46
C THR A 423 16.73 23.47 7.99
N ASN A 424 15.74 24.10 8.64
CA ASN A 424 15.58 25.56 8.86
C ASN A 424 14.13 26.05 9.07
N LEU A 425 13.24 25.29 9.69
CA LEU A 425 11.97 25.84 10.19
C LEU A 425 11.66 25.29 11.59
N SER A 426 12.23 25.93 12.61
CA SER A 426 11.80 25.76 13.99
C SER A 426 10.50 26.53 14.21
N PHE A 427 9.37 25.96 13.80
CA PHE A 427 8.07 26.36 14.30
C PHE A 427 7.46 25.18 15.06
N GLN A 428 7.37 25.31 16.39
CA GLN A 428 6.47 24.50 17.19
C GLN A 428 5.03 24.88 16.81
N ALA A 429 4.48 24.24 15.79
CA ALA A 429 3.05 24.29 15.56
C ALA A 429 2.39 23.38 16.61
N GLN A 430 1.63 23.98 17.55
CA GLN A 430 0.64 23.25 18.33
C GLN A 430 -0.38 22.68 17.33
N GLY A 431 -0.23 21.41 16.98
CA GLY A 431 -1.05 20.77 15.95
C GLY A 431 -2.49 20.62 16.41
N PHE A 432 -3.41 21.28 15.71
CA PHE A 432 -4.82 20.94 15.79
C PHE A 432 -5.02 19.53 15.25
N ARG A 433 -5.56 18.64 16.10
CA ARG A 433 -5.78 17.23 15.79
C ARG A 433 -7.14 17.08 15.11
N TYR A 434 -7.18 17.27 13.79
CA TYR A 434 -8.39 16.98 13.03
C TYR A 434 -8.60 15.45 12.92
N PRO A 435 -9.83 14.94 13.08
CA PRO A 435 -10.14 13.54 12.80
C PRO A 435 -9.85 13.21 11.34
N ARG A 436 -9.41 11.98 11.09
CA ARG A 436 -9.02 11.50 9.75
C ARG A 436 -10.20 11.65 8.77
N PRO A 437 -10.10 12.46 7.71
CA PRO A 437 -11.17 12.55 6.71
C PRO A 437 -11.36 11.21 6.00
N ALA A 438 -12.61 10.83 5.73
CA ALA A 438 -12.93 9.63 4.95
C ALA A 438 -12.40 9.67 3.50
N SER A 439 -11.96 10.85 3.03
CA SER A 439 -11.33 11.08 1.72
C SER A 439 -9.84 10.76 1.65
N VAL A 440 -9.19 10.40 2.77
CA VAL A 440 -7.84 9.86 2.76
C VAL A 440 -7.92 8.45 2.15
N PRO A 441 -7.31 8.19 0.97
CA PRO A 441 -7.27 6.84 0.45
C PRO A 441 -6.63 5.94 1.51
N PRO A 442 -7.17 4.75 1.77
CA PRO A 442 -6.56 3.82 2.70
C PRO A 442 -5.09 3.61 2.31
N SER A 443 -4.23 3.41 3.31
CA SER A 443 -2.88 2.88 3.10
C SER A 443 -2.94 1.70 2.11
N PRO A 444 -1.88 1.43 1.32
CA PRO A 444 -1.87 0.38 0.31
C PRO A 444 -2.38 -0.99 0.78
N SER A 445 -2.42 -1.24 2.09
CA SER A 445 -3.00 -2.39 2.76
C SER A 445 -4.55 -2.50 2.71
N LEU A 446 -5.31 -1.48 2.27
CA LEU A 446 -6.79 -1.49 2.39
C LEU A 446 -7.55 -0.85 1.21
N SER A 447 -6.95 -0.64 0.04
CA SER A 447 -7.69 -0.03 -1.10
C SER A 447 -8.64 -1.00 -1.79
N ARG A 448 -9.96 -0.81 -1.62
CA ARG A 448 -10.98 -1.37 -2.52
C ARG A 448 -10.99 -0.65 -3.87
N HIS A 449 -11.43 -1.36 -4.90
CA HIS A 449 -11.45 -0.95 -6.29
C HIS A 449 -12.14 0.41 -6.52
N SER A 450 -11.51 1.27 -7.32
CA SER A 450 -12.12 2.46 -7.90
C SER A 450 -11.80 2.49 -9.40
N SER A 451 -12.56 1.72 -10.19
CA SER A 451 -12.67 1.83 -11.65
C SER A 451 -14.03 1.23 -12.09
N PRO A 452 -14.71 1.77 -13.13
CA PRO A 452 -16.08 1.40 -13.45
C PRO A 452 -16.23 0.28 -14.50
N ARG A 453 -17.27 -0.53 -14.24
CA ARG A 453 -18.07 -1.44 -15.09
C ARG A 453 -17.55 -2.84 -15.48
N HIS A 454 -18.23 -3.82 -14.87
CA HIS A 454 -18.61 -5.12 -15.42
C HIS A 454 -19.33 -4.99 -16.78
N SER A 455 -19.00 -5.89 -17.70
CA SER A 455 -19.87 -6.30 -18.81
C SER A 455 -20.90 -7.31 -18.30
N GLU A 456 -22.15 -7.11 -18.72
CA GLU A 456 -23.32 -7.93 -18.44
C GLU A 456 -23.12 -9.39 -18.87
N ALA A 457 -23.29 -10.33 -17.94
CA ALA A 457 -23.84 -11.66 -18.19
C ALA A 457 -24.15 -12.35 -16.84
N GLU A 458 -25.42 -12.74 -16.72
CA GLU A 458 -26.03 -13.67 -15.75
C GLU A 458 -26.39 -13.11 -14.37
N GLU A 459 -27.68 -12.76 -14.27
CA GLU A 459 -28.47 -12.57 -13.05
C GLU A 459 -28.56 -13.90 -12.29
N ASP A 460 -28.09 -13.91 -11.03
CA ASP A 460 -28.60 -14.84 -10.01
C ASP A 460 -29.05 -13.98 -8.81
N ASP A 461 -30.36 -14.05 -8.54
CA ASP A 461 -31.11 -13.22 -7.58
C ASP A 461 -30.89 -13.72 -6.14
N ASP A 462 -29.71 -13.46 -5.58
CA ASP A 462 -29.49 -13.53 -4.12
C ASP A 462 -29.49 -12.11 -3.55
N ARG A 463 -30.69 -11.56 -3.37
CA ARG A 463 -30.91 -10.28 -2.71
C ARG A 463 -30.46 -10.36 -1.25
N TYR A 464 -29.37 -9.65 -0.93
CA TYR A 464 -28.87 -9.46 0.42
C TYR A 464 -29.90 -8.70 1.26
N ASP A 465 -30.51 -9.39 2.23
CA ASP A 465 -31.50 -8.83 3.16
C ASP A 465 -30.79 -8.29 4.42
N GLU A 466 -30.58 -6.97 4.45
CA GLU A 466 -29.94 -6.27 5.57
C GLU A 466 -30.73 -6.41 6.89
N ASP A 467 -32.05 -6.58 6.83
CA ASP A 467 -32.88 -6.70 8.03
C ASP A 467 -32.74 -8.09 8.67
N ALA A 468 -32.56 -9.14 7.85
CA ALA A 468 -32.34 -10.50 8.33
C ALA A 468 -30.99 -10.67 9.05
N GLU A 469 -29.92 -10.02 8.55
CA GLU A 469 -28.60 -10.07 9.18
C GLU A 469 -28.53 -9.19 10.44
N ALA A 470 -29.23 -8.05 10.45
CA ALA A 470 -29.36 -7.22 11.65
C ALA A 470 -30.10 -7.94 12.80
N GLU A 471 -31.07 -8.81 12.48
CA GLU A 471 -31.78 -9.60 13.49
C GLU A 471 -30.90 -10.75 14.03
N LYS A 472 -30.04 -11.33 13.19
CA LYS A 472 -28.99 -12.28 13.60
C LYS A 472 -27.97 -11.64 14.55
N ASP A 473 -27.56 -10.42 14.27
CA ASP A 473 -26.64 -9.67 15.12
C ASP A 473 -27.27 -9.30 16.47
N ARG A 474 -28.57 -9.00 16.50
CA ARG A 474 -29.32 -8.79 17.76
C ARG A 474 -29.37 -10.03 18.63
N LEU A 475 -29.46 -11.22 18.05
CA LEU A 475 -29.44 -12.50 18.77
C LEU A 475 -28.06 -12.85 19.36
N ASN A 476 -26.98 -12.28 18.82
CA ASN A 476 -25.59 -12.56 19.22
C ASN A 476 -25.03 -11.59 20.29
N ILE A 477 -25.77 -10.57 20.68
CA ILE A 477 -25.37 -9.66 21.77
C ILE A 477 -25.71 -10.29 23.12
N ARG A 478 -24.72 -10.91 23.78
CA ARG A 478 -24.79 -11.29 25.20
C ARG A 478 -25.04 -10.04 26.05
N GLN A 479 -26.19 -9.99 26.73
CA GLN A 479 -26.50 -8.97 27.72
C GLN A 479 -25.47 -8.96 28.86
N PRO A 480 -25.06 -7.78 29.36
CA PRO A 480 -24.20 -7.69 30.54
C PRO A 480 -24.92 -8.19 31.79
N LEU A 481 -24.21 -8.97 32.59
CA LEU A 481 -24.62 -9.56 33.87
C LEU A 481 -25.39 -8.58 34.77
N THR A 482 -26.64 -8.91 35.07
CA THR A 482 -27.44 -8.29 36.14
C THR A 482 -27.02 -8.87 37.50
N LEU A 483 -26.49 -8.02 38.38
CA LEU A 483 -26.28 -8.36 39.79
C LEU A 483 -27.63 -8.46 40.52
N PRO A 484 -27.91 -9.52 41.30
CA PRO A 484 -29.20 -9.67 41.96
C PRO A 484 -29.26 -8.80 43.23
N SER A 485 -30.31 -7.98 43.33
CA SER A 485 -30.72 -7.35 44.58
C SER A 485 -31.31 -8.40 45.53
N LYS A 486 -30.80 -8.49 46.77
CA LYS A 486 -31.55 -9.10 47.89
C LYS A 486 -31.61 -8.14 49.06
N LYS A 487 -32.86 -7.87 49.48
CA LYS A 487 -33.25 -7.17 50.72
C LYS A 487 -32.71 -7.93 51.95
N GLY A 488 -32.44 -7.19 53.04
CA GLY A 488 -31.65 -7.54 54.25
C GLY A 488 -32.24 -8.59 55.21
N PRO A 489 -32.01 -8.54 56.55
CA PRO A 489 -31.27 -7.58 57.38
C PRO A 489 -30.27 -8.19 58.40
N ALA A 490 -29.33 -7.37 58.92
CA ALA A 490 -28.96 -7.20 60.35
C ALA A 490 -27.55 -6.56 60.52
N LEU A 491 -27.52 -5.43 61.25
CA LEU A 491 -26.35 -4.72 61.80
C LEU A 491 -25.63 -5.55 62.90
N PRO A 492 -24.52 -5.09 63.56
CA PRO A 492 -23.72 -3.84 63.41
C PRO A 492 -22.18 -4.08 63.36
N TYR A 493 -21.40 -3.06 63.00
CA TYR A 493 -20.39 -2.43 63.89
C TYR A 493 -19.52 -1.41 63.13
N THR A 494 -19.20 -0.34 63.85
CA THR A 494 -18.59 0.93 63.49
C THR A 494 -17.07 0.87 63.30
N LEU A 495 -16.57 1.66 62.34
CA LEU A 495 -15.17 2.10 62.22
C LEU A 495 -14.96 3.42 62.98
N PRO A 496 -13.76 3.69 63.53
CA PRO A 496 -13.24 5.04 63.66
C PRO A 496 -12.21 5.31 62.57
N GLY A 497 -12.35 6.47 61.93
CA GLY A 497 -11.45 6.96 60.90
C GLY A 497 -10.36 7.90 61.40
N ALA A 498 -9.58 8.31 60.39
CA ALA A 498 -8.97 9.61 60.19
C ALA A 498 -7.71 10.03 60.99
N ASN A 499 -6.66 10.21 60.18
CA ASN A 499 -5.74 11.35 60.12
C ASN A 499 -4.60 11.49 61.15
N GLY A 500 -3.40 11.74 60.61
CA GLY A 500 -2.37 12.47 61.34
C GLY A 500 -0.93 12.24 60.90
N GLU A 501 -0.46 13.10 59.99
CA GLU A 501 0.86 13.75 59.98
C GLU A 501 2.21 12.98 59.82
N LYS A 502 2.96 13.52 58.84
CA LYS A 502 4.39 13.93 58.87
C LYS A 502 5.53 12.89 58.81
N ASN A 503 6.38 13.18 57.81
CA ASN A 503 7.86 13.16 57.78
C ASN A 503 8.54 12.05 56.97
N GLY A 504 9.52 12.46 56.17
CA GLY A 504 10.67 11.62 55.82
C GLY A 504 11.15 11.77 54.40
N ALA A 505 12.27 12.47 54.23
CA ALA A 505 13.00 12.65 52.99
C ALA A 505 13.72 11.37 52.50
N ALA A 506 13.94 11.26 51.19
CA ALA A 506 15.07 10.59 50.52
C ALA A 506 14.97 10.92 49.02
N SER A 507 15.77 11.83 48.44
CA SER A 507 17.17 11.70 48.00
C SER A 507 17.42 10.63 46.91
N VAL A 508 17.77 11.18 45.75
CA VAL A 508 18.38 10.67 44.51
C VAL A 508 19.46 9.58 44.65
N LYS A 509 19.56 8.76 43.58
CA LYS A 509 20.65 7.86 43.07
C LYS A 509 20.16 6.41 42.96
N ILE A 510 20.30 5.66 41.87
CA ILE A 510 21.24 5.66 40.73
C ILE A 510 20.47 5.49 39.42
#